data_AF-A0A0F9ELW0-F1
#
_entry.id   AF-A0A0F9ELW0-F1
#
_cell.length_a   1.000
_cell.length_b   1.000
_cell.length_c   1.000
_cell.angle_alpha   90.00
_cell.angle_beta   90.00
_cell.angle_gamma   90.00
#
_symmetry.space_group_name_H-M   'P 1'
#
loop_
_entity.id
_entity.type
_entity.pdbx_description
1 polymer ?
#
loop_
_entity_poly.entity_id
_entity_poly.type
_entity_poly.pdbx_seq_one_letter_code
_entity_poly.pdbx_strand_id
1 'polypeptide(L)'
;MEEKDYLKKLINGNLTYLKEIESEAIRFIKDISKKYPRYFQITSFSGGKDSTVTAYLVQKAVGDISIVFSDTGIEYPETIKYVKEHGNDFGTLIFLDIEVDFLDLCKKLGPPSRTMRWCCFTNKGAPFSKYYANLDHNHVLSFDGIRKEESNLRSNYPRAADNTKYEKQYSAYPILNWTTLEVWLYILWRKLPYNKMYNYGFSRIGCWACPNNTKFDWYLFSLVYPEILKDWIMLINKYKEKQIQTMKKSDDFGKEIKAYDFSWVEDGAWKSRRVKYHNEDNLLKLESPCGKHDFDLYLKNNVKNNLIEFIKVFGTPSETSLPSGQKMYRITHDDFIVSYMTDSNAIKFYIHDENKTKNLKILILRQINKSFNCVDCGACVGSCSKGAISINPHFHIDEDKCVNCLICTGTKYIQMSCIAIHYKENRTILNLKNI
;
A
#
# COMPACT_ATOMS: atom_id res chain seq x y z
N MET A 1 2.28 28.85 38.07
CA MET A 1 2.98 28.00 39.06
C MET A 1 2.13 26.81 39.50
N GLU A 2 0.81 26.99 39.62
CA GLU A 2 -0.17 25.95 39.98
C GLU A 2 -0.35 24.82 38.94
N GLU A 3 -0.32 25.13 37.65
CA GLU A 3 -0.48 24.10 36.58
C GLU A 3 0.61 23.02 36.62
N LYS A 4 1.85 23.41 36.97
CA LYS A 4 2.97 22.48 37.17
C LYS A 4 2.79 21.59 38.41
N ASP A 5 1.94 21.97 39.35
CA ASP A 5 1.66 21.20 40.58
C ASP A 5 0.62 20.09 40.32
N TYR A 6 -0.46 20.38 39.58
CA TYR A 6 -1.47 19.38 39.21
C TYR A 6 -0.90 18.26 38.35
N LEU A 7 -0.08 18.60 37.34
CA LEU A 7 0.54 17.59 36.49
C LEU A 7 1.48 16.68 37.28
N LYS A 8 2.26 17.24 38.22
CA LYS A 8 3.11 16.46 39.12
C LYS A 8 2.28 15.53 40.00
N LYS A 9 1.19 16.02 40.59
CA LYS A 9 0.27 15.20 41.40
C LYS A 9 -0.34 14.06 40.58
N LEU A 10 -0.79 14.34 39.36
CA LEU A 10 -1.35 13.34 38.44
C LEU A 10 -0.32 12.24 38.11
N ILE A 11 0.91 12.63 37.74
CA ILE A 11 1.98 11.67 37.45
C ILE A 11 2.35 10.87 38.69
N ASN A 12 2.53 11.53 39.84
CA ASN A 12 2.93 10.87 41.09
C ASN A 12 1.86 9.88 41.58
N GLY A 13 0.58 10.24 41.46
CA GLY A 13 -0.54 9.36 41.82
C GLY A 13 -0.62 8.09 40.95
N ASN A 14 -0.10 8.14 39.73
CA ASN A 14 -0.10 7.01 38.79
C ASN A 14 1.29 6.34 38.65
N LEU A 15 2.29 6.77 39.41
CA LEU A 15 3.70 6.41 39.17
C LEU A 15 3.96 4.90 39.30
N THR A 16 3.34 4.24 40.27
CA THR A 16 3.48 2.78 40.47
C THR A 16 2.96 2.04 39.24
N TYR A 17 1.76 2.38 38.78
CA TYR A 17 1.16 1.77 37.59
C TYR A 17 1.97 2.04 36.31
N LEU A 18 2.44 3.28 36.12
CA LEU A 18 3.29 3.63 34.97
C LEU A 18 4.61 2.82 34.94
N LYS A 19 5.20 2.53 36.11
CA LYS A 19 6.38 1.66 36.22
C LYS A 19 6.06 0.20 35.91
N GLU A 20 4.89 -0.29 36.31
CA GLU A 20 4.43 -1.64 36.03
C GLU A 20 4.25 -1.87 34.53
N ILE A 21 3.50 -1.00 33.84
CA ILE A 21 3.28 -1.13 32.39
C ILE A 21 4.56 -0.94 31.58
N GLU A 22 5.49 -0.08 32.03
CA GLU A 22 6.83 0.05 31.43
C GLU A 22 7.61 -1.27 31.55
N SER A 23 7.62 -1.84 32.76
CA SER A 23 8.36 -3.07 33.05
C SER A 23 7.80 -4.27 32.28
N GLU A 24 6.48 -4.35 32.13
CA GLU A 24 5.79 -5.35 31.29
C GLU A 24 6.20 -5.21 29.82
N ALA A 25 6.09 -4.01 29.25
CA ALA A 25 6.40 -3.77 27.86
C ALA A 25 7.89 -4.05 27.54
N ILE A 26 8.81 -3.60 28.41
CA ILE A 26 10.25 -3.89 28.26
C ILE A 26 10.53 -5.38 28.33
N ARG A 27 9.88 -6.11 29.25
CA ARG A 27 10.04 -7.57 29.35
C ARG A 27 9.58 -8.25 28.06
N PHE A 28 8.38 -7.90 27.57
CA PHE A 28 7.85 -8.42 26.31
C PHE A 28 8.81 -8.16 25.13
N ILE A 29 9.32 -6.93 24.98
CA ILE A 29 10.28 -6.57 23.92
C ILE A 29 11.56 -7.42 24.04
N LYS A 30 12.13 -7.56 25.24
CA LYS A 30 13.34 -8.38 25.45
C LYS A 30 13.10 -9.84 25.11
N ASP A 31 11.99 -10.41 25.55
CA ASP A 31 11.67 -11.82 25.36
C ASP A 31 11.47 -12.15 23.88
N ILE A 32 10.74 -11.31 23.14
CA ILE A 32 10.52 -11.54 21.71
C ILE A 32 11.78 -11.32 20.88
N SER A 33 12.60 -10.34 21.24
CA SER A 33 13.91 -10.11 20.60
C SER A 33 14.85 -11.29 20.79
N LYS A 34 14.89 -11.86 22.01
CA LYS A 34 15.66 -13.08 22.32
C LYS A 34 15.11 -14.31 21.62
N LYS A 35 13.81 -14.39 21.39
CA LYS A 35 13.16 -15.48 20.65
C LYS A 35 13.54 -15.47 19.17
N TYR A 36 13.75 -14.29 18.58
CA TYR A 36 14.08 -14.13 17.16
C TYR A 36 15.41 -13.38 16.94
N PRO A 37 16.55 -13.92 17.43
CA PRO A 37 17.83 -13.20 17.41
C PRO A 37 18.42 -13.01 16.00
N ARG A 38 17.93 -13.78 15.01
CA ARG A 38 18.35 -13.68 13.60
C ARG A 38 17.49 -12.73 12.76
N TYR A 39 16.39 -12.22 13.32
CA TYR A 39 15.51 -11.30 12.58
C TYR A 39 16.13 -9.92 12.63
N PHE A 40 16.09 -9.21 11.50
CA PHE A 40 16.45 -7.80 11.51
C PHE A 40 15.40 -7.03 12.30
N GLN A 41 15.80 -6.30 13.31
CA GLN A 41 14.84 -5.65 14.21
C GLN A 41 14.68 -4.18 13.84
N ILE A 42 13.44 -3.73 13.76
CA ILE A 42 13.10 -2.33 13.49
C ILE A 42 12.01 -1.85 14.44
N THR A 43 11.92 -0.54 14.64
CA THR A 43 10.69 0.11 15.09
C THR A 43 10.05 0.85 13.94
N SER A 44 8.79 0.53 13.62
CA SER A 44 8.00 1.32 12.68
C SER A 44 7.56 2.63 13.36
N PHE A 45 8.11 3.75 12.89
CA PHE A 45 7.92 5.06 13.49
C PHE A 45 7.11 5.96 12.58
N SER A 46 5.97 6.48 13.06
CA SER A 46 5.09 7.35 12.26
C SER A 46 5.12 8.81 12.69
N GLY A 47 5.93 9.17 13.69
CA GLY A 47 5.91 10.48 14.32
C GLY A 47 4.66 10.76 15.17
N GLY A 48 3.87 9.74 15.52
CA GLY A 48 2.71 9.87 16.41
C GLY A 48 3.05 9.58 17.87
N LYS A 49 2.12 9.87 18.79
CA LYS A 49 2.27 9.59 20.23
C LYS A 49 2.55 8.11 20.51
N ASP A 50 1.82 7.22 19.84
CA ASP A 50 1.87 5.78 20.07
C ASP A 50 3.20 5.18 19.56
N SER A 51 3.66 5.61 18.37
CA SER A 51 4.95 5.19 17.82
C SER A 51 6.15 5.77 18.59
N THR A 52 5.99 6.96 19.18
CA THR A 52 7.03 7.58 20.03
C THR A 52 7.24 6.79 21.31
N VAL A 53 6.16 6.46 22.02
CA VAL A 53 6.25 5.62 23.23
C VAL A 53 6.83 4.25 22.89
N THR A 54 6.43 3.66 21.77
CA THR A 54 6.96 2.37 21.31
C THR A 54 8.46 2.46 21.02
N ALA A 55 8.91 3.46 20.26
CA ALA A 55 10.33 3.66 19.95
C ALA A 55 11.17 3.85 21.21
N TYR A 56 10.71 4.66 22.15
CA TYR A 56 11.38 4.84 23.44
C TYR A 56 11.46 3.54 24.26
N LEU A 57 10.37 2.76 24.34
CA LEU A 57 10.36 1.49 25.06
C LEU A 57 11.31 0.46 24.43
N VAL A 58 11.35 0.40 23.10
CA VAL A 58 12.24 -0.51 22.36
C VAL A 58 13.70 -0.11 22.56
N GLN A 59 14.04 1.17 22.38
CA GLN A 59 15.37 1.70 22.65
C GLN A 59 15.84 1.35 24.07
N LYS A 60 14.98 1.57 25.08
CA LYS A 60 15.29 1.26 26.48
C LYS A 60 15.44 -0.25 26.72
N ALA A 61 14.79 -1.09 25.93
CA ALA A 61 14.81 -2.54 26.09
C ALA A 61 16.00 -3.22 25.42
N VAL A 62 16.35 -2.81 24.20
CA VAL A 62 17.34 -3.50 23.34
C VAL A 62 18.46 -2.61 22.81
N GLY A 63 18.46 -1.32 23.12
CA GLY A 63 19.50 -0.38 22.68
C GLY A 63 19.21 0.24 21.32
N ASP A 64 20.29 0.59 20.59
CA ASP A 64 20.17 1.17 19.25
C ASP A 64 19.54 0.19 18.26
N ILE A 65 18.59 0.67 17.47
CA ILE A 65 17.78 -0.09 16.52
C ILE A 65 17.40 0.82 15.34
N SER A 66 17.10 0.23 14.19
CA SER A 66 16.54 0.99 13.06
C SER A 66 15.15 1.55 13.38
N ILE A 67 15.01 2.87 13.33
CA ILE A 67 13.75 3.62 13.41
C ILE A 67 13.30 3.94 12.00
N VAL A 68 12.28 3.23 11.49
CA VAL A 68 11.89 3.32 10.08
C VAL A 68 10.65 4.19 9.93
N PHE A 69 10.80 5.30 9.21
CA PHE A 69 9.71 6.19 8.82
C PHE A 69 9.51 6.13 7.31
N SER A 70 8.25 6.03 6.86
CA SER A 70 7.89 6.13 5.45
C SER A 70 7.17 7.44 5.22
N ASP A 71 7.82 8.34 4.50
CA ASP A 71 7.17 9.54 4.00
C ASP A 71 6.22 9.13 2.89
N THR A 72 4.93 9.44 3.05
CA THR A 72 3.92 9.11 2.06
C THR A 72 3.72 10.22 1.03
N GLY A 73 4.47 11.33 1.15
CA GLY A 73 4.28 12.57 0.39
C GLY A 73 3.09 13.40 0.85
N ILE A 74 2.32 12.90 1.83
CA ILE A 74 1.09 13.51 2.32
C ILE A 74 1.02 13.53 3.85
N GLU A 75 2.18 13.58 4.50
CA GLU A 75 2.27 13.81 5.94
C GLU A 75 2.19 15.31 6.24
N TYR A 76 1.78 15.67 7.46
CA TYR A 76 1.82 17.06 7.89
C TYR A 76 3.27 17.56 8.01
N PRO A 77 3.56 18.83 7.70
CA PRO A 77 4.92 19.39 7.84
C PRO A 77 5.51 19.22 9.24
N GLU A 78 4.72 19.37 10.30
CA GLU A 78 5.15 19.12 11.69
C GLU A 78 5.51 17.65 11.91
N THR A 79 4.86 16.70 11.24
CA THR A 79 5.22 15.28 11.34
C THR A 79 6.59 15.04 10.73
N ILE A 80 6.86 15.57 9.54
CA ILE A 80 8.18 15.46 8.91
C ILE A 80 9.25 16.11 9.79
N LYS A 81 8.96 17.32 10.30
CA LYS A 81 9.87 18.03 11.21
C LYS A 81 10.14 17.22 12.47
N TYR A 82 9.11 16.75 13.15
CA TYR A 82 9.21 15.94 14.35
C TYR A 82 10.05 14.67 14.14
N VAL A 83 9.82 13.96 13.04
CA VAL A 83 10.57 12.74 12.72
C VAL A 83 12.05 13.04 12.47
N LYS A 84 12.36 14.11 11.72
CA LYS A 84 13.76 14.52 11.46
C LYS A 84 14.47 14.98 12.73
N GLU A 85 13.79 15.71 13.60
CA GLU A 85 14.36 16.23 14.85
C GLU A 85 14.56 15.13 15.90
N HIS A 86 13.60 14.20 16.04
CA HIS A 86 13.56 13.27 17.17
C HIS A 86 13.70 11.80 16.81
N GLY A 87 13.69 11.42 15.53
CA GLY A 87 13.84 10.03 15.12
C GLY A 87 15.14 9.40 15.63
N ASN A 88 16.23 10.17 15.57
CA ASN A 88 17.55 9.75 16.04
C ASN A 88 17.68 9.70 17.57
N ASP A 89 16.74 10.27 18.33
CA ASP A 89 16.72 10.17 19.79
C ASP A 89 16.41 8.73 20.25
N PHE A 90 15.79 7.91 19.37
CA PHE A 90 15.32 6.55 19.70
C PHE A 90 16.14 5.44 19.01
N GLY A 91 17.01 5.78 18.06
CA GLY A 91 17.85 4.84 17.32
C GLY A 91 18.24 5.39 15.94
N THR A 92 18.79 4.57 15.06
CA THR A 92 19.17 5.02 13.70
C THR A 92 17.94 5.29 12.83
N LEU A 93 17.67 6.56 12.49
CA LEU A 93 16.55 6.94 11.62
C LEU A 93 16.80 6.54 10.16
N ILE A 94 15.87 5.76 9.63
CA ILE A 94 15.78 5.40 8.21
C ILE A 94 14.54 6.06 7.62
N PHE A 95 14.77 6.96 6.67
CA PHE A 95 13.73 7.70 5.98
C PHE A 95 13.46 7.04 4.62
N LEU A 96 12.26 6.52 4.41
CA LEU A 96 11.85 5.88 3.16
C LEU A 96 11.05 6.87 2.32
N ASP A 97 11.53 7.14 1.12
CA ASP A 97 10.88 8.02 0.15
C ASP A 97 9.75 7.33 -0.60
N ILE A 98 8.82 8.13 -1.11
CA ILE A 98 7.76 7.64 -2.01
C ILE A 98 8.31 7.19 -3.36
N GLU A 99 7.71 6.15 -3.91
CA GLU A 99 8.00 5.69 -5.27
C GLU A 99 7.22 6.47 -6.34
N VAL A 100 6.05 7.01 -5.99
CA VAL A 100 5.13 7.65 -6.93
C VAL A 100 4.38 8.80 -6.24
N ASP A 101 4.22 9.92 -6.96
CA ASP A 101 3.48 11.08 -6.49
C ASP A 101 1.99 10.78 -6.22
N PHE A 102 1.52 11.20 -5.05
CA PHE A 102 0.16 10.96 -4.60
C PHE A 102 -0.89 11.71 -5.44
N LEU A 103 -0.61 12.97 -5.81
CA LEU A 103 -1.57 13.80 -6.54
C LEU A 103 -1.72 13.32 -7.98
N ASP A 104 -0.64 12.86 -8.61
CA ASP A 104 -0.66 12.21 -9.91
C ASP A 104 -1.45 10.90 -9.90
N LEU A 105 -1.31 10.09 -8.84
CA LEU A 105 -2.17 8.92 -8.68
C LEU A 105 -3.63 9.28 -8.46
N CYS A 106 -3.94 10.38 -7.76
CA CYS A 106 -5.30 10.87 -7.67
C CYS A 106 -5.87 11.28 -9.04
N LYS A 107 -5.07 11.81 -9.97
CA LYS A 107 -5.53 12.11 -11.35
C LYS A 107 -5.87 10.83 -12.12
N LYS A 108 -5.15 9.73 -11.88
CA LYS A 108 -5.30 8.43 -12.58
C LYS A 108 -6.37 7.52 -11.97
N LEU A 109 -6.49 7.50 -10.63
CA LEU A 109 -7.33 6.57 -9.84
C LEU A 109 -8.46 7.27 -9.05
N GLY A 110 -8.48 8.60 -9.06
CA GLY A 110 -9.32 9.42 -8.19
C GLY A 110 -8.82 9.50 -6.74
N PRO A 111 -9.37 10.42 -5.93
CA PRO A 111 -8.97 10.62 -4.52
C PRO A 111 -9.20 9.35 -3.69
N PRO A 112 -8.37 8.96 -2.70
CA PRO A 112 -8.62 7.73 -1.94
C PRO A 112 -9.97 7.78 -1.20
N SER A 113 -10.55 6.63 -0.89
CA SER A 113 -11.79 6.53 -0.11
C SER A 113 -11.64 5.48 0.99
N ARG A 114 -12.60 5.39 1.91
CA ARG A 114 -12.59 4.39 2.99
C ARG A 114 -12.54 2.96 2.44
N THR A 115 -13.13 2.74 1.27
CA THR A 115 -13.13 1.46 0.55
C THR A 115 -12.03 1.37 -0.52
N MET A 116 -11.51 2.51 -0.99
CA MET A 116 -10.49 2.61 -2.03
C MET A 116 -9.18 3.18 -1.46
N ARG A 117 -8.44 2.36 -0.74
CA ARG A 117 -7.21 2.75 -0.03
C ARG A 117 -5.94 2.45 -0.81
N TRP A 118 -5.92 2.78 -2.12
CA TRP A 118 -4.77 2.50 -2.99
C TRP A 118 -3.47 3.10 -2.45
N CYS A 119 -3.52 4.28 -1.82
CA CYS A 119 -2.36 4.95 -1.23
C CYS A 119 -1.66 4.13 -0.13
N CYS A 120 -2.39 3.24 0.55
CA CYS A 120 -1.79 2.33 1.53
C CYS A 120 -0.91 1.25 0.89
N PHE A 121 -1.17 0.88 -0.37
CA PHE A 121 -0.38 -0.08 -1.13
C PHE A 121 0.75 0.60 -1.91
N THR A 122 0.49 1.80 -2.43
CA THR A 122 1.45 2.56 -3.24
C THR A 122 2.39 3.37 -2.35
N ASN A 123 1.91 4.43 -1.71
CA ASN A 123 2.73 5.43 -1.02
C ASN A 123 3.29 4.93 0.31
N LYS A 124 2.66 3.92 0.94
CA LYS A 124 3.15 3.32 2.18
C LYS A 124 3.69 1.90 2.00
N GLY A 125 2.96 1.08 1.27
CA GLY A 125 3.31 -0.33 1.08
C GLY A 125 4.57 -0.54 0.24
N ALA A 126 4.69 0.17 -0.88
CA ALA A 126 5.81 -0.02 -1.80
C ALA A 126 7.16 0.37 -1.19
N PRO A 127 7.32 1.54 -0.53
CA PRO A 127 8.58 1.91 0.11
C PRO A 127 9.04 0.89 1.17
N PHE A 128 8.14 0.46 2.07
CA PHE A 128 8.48 -0.54 3.09
C PHE A 128 8.91 -1.88 2.50
N SER A 129 8.21 -2.35 1.47
CA SER A 129 8.52 -3.65 0.87
C SER A 129 9.85 -3.60 0.11
N LYS A 130 10.14 -2.49 -0.57
CA LYS A 130 11.42 -2.27 -1.23
C LYS A 130 12.57 -2.21 -0.22
N TYR A 131 12.37 -1.51 0.90
CA TYR A 131 13.30 -1.52 2.01
C TYR A 131 13.59 -2.95 2.49
N TYR A 132 12.57 -3.76 2.76
CA TYR A 132 12.73 -5.15 3.18
C TYR A 132 13.35 -6.07 2.12
N ALA A 133 13.10 -5.81 0.84
CA ALA A 133 13.71 -6.56 -0.24
C ALA A 133 15.23 -6.35 -0.30
N ASN A 134 15.70 -5.14 0.04
CA ASN A 134 17.11 -4.77 0.03
C ASN A 134 17.87 -5.11 1.33
N LEU A 135 17.17 -5.58 2.36
CA LEU A 135 17.83 -6.10 3.57
C LEU A 135 18.44 -7.48 3.29
N ASP A 136 19.68 -7.68 3.73
CA ASP A 136 20.36 -8.98 3.77
C ASP A 136 19.83 -9.87 4.92
N HIS A 137 18.50 -9.90 5.06
CA HIS A 137 17.80 -10.68 6.07
C HIS A 137 16.52 -11.28 5.47
N ASN A 138 16.25 -12.52 5.85
CA ASN A 138 15.04 -13.24 5.42
C ASN A 138 13.79 -12.79 6.16
N HIS A 139 13.94 -12.28 7.39
CA HIS A 139 12.83 -11.85 8.24
C HIS A 139 13.15 -10.56 8.99
N VAL A 140 12.11 -9.78 9.23
CA VAL A 140 12.13 -8.52 9.97
C VAL A 140 11.20 -8.65 11.16
N LEU A 141 11.70 -8.36 12.37
CA LEU A 141 10.87 -8.14 13.56
C LEU A 141 10.57 -6.65 13.68
N SER A 142 9.32 -6.26 13.41
CA SER A 142 8.88 -4.87 13.52
C SER A 142 8.13 -4.63 14.82
N PHE A 143 8.61 -3.68 15.62
CA PHE A 143 7.86 -3.15 16.76
C PHE A 143 6.93 -2.03 16.28
N ASP A 144 5.62 -2.23 16.43
CA ASP A 144 4.59 -1.33 15.93
C ASP A 144 3.76 -0.74 17.09
N GLY A 145 3.52 0.58 17.06
CA GLY A 145 2.70 1.29 18.05
C GLY A 145 1.19 1.14 17.84
N ILE A 146 0.69 -0.09 17.75
CA ILE A 146 -0.75 -0.40 17.62
C ILE A 146 -1.37 -0.70 18.99
N ARG A 147 -2.61 -0.24 19.21
CA ARG A 147 -3.38 -0.50 20.45
C ARG A 147 -4.77 -1.05 20.15
N LYS A 148 -5.30 -1.87 21.06
CA LYS A 148 -6.65 -2.47 20.97
C LYS A 148 -7.75 -1.41 20.93
N GLU A 149 -7.61 -0.36 21.74
CA GLU A 149 -8.58 0.74 21.87
C GLU A 149 -8.78 1.52 20.55
N GLU A 150 -7.86 1.43 19.59
CA GLU A 150 -7.94 2.23 18.36
C GLU A 150 -9.10 1.80 17.45
N SER A 151 -9.58 0.55 17.52
CA SER A 151 -10.75 0.08 16.75
C SER A 151 -11.19 -1.34 17.14
N ASN A 152 -12.44 -1.68 16.82
CA ASN A 152 -12.99 -3.05 16.95
C ASN A 152 -12.20 -4.12 16.19
N LEU A 153 -11.51 -3.77 15.10
CA LEU A 153 -10.66 -4.74 14.39
C LEU A 153 -9.36 -5.01 15.15
N ARG A 154 -8.78 -3.95 15.75
CA ARG A 154 -7.53 -4.03 16.50
C ARG A 154 -7.69 -4.66 17.88
N SER A 155 -8.90 -4.64 18.46
CA SER A 155 -9.17 -5.31 19.74
C SER A 155 -8.86 -6.81 19.71
N ASN A 156 -8.98 -7.43 18.53
CA ASN A 156 -8.72 -8.86 18.30
C ASN A 156 -7.27 -9.19 17.93
N TYR A 157 -6.37 -8.20 17.87
CA TYR A 157 -5.00 -8.48 17.46
C TYR A 157 -4.27 -9.30 18.54
N PRO A 158 -3.50 -10.33 18.16
CA PRO A 158 -2.55 -10.96 19.08
C PRO A 158 -1.41 -9.99 19.37
N ARG A 159 -0.64 -10.23 20.44
CA ARG A 159 0.48 -9.36 20.85
C ARG A 159 1.67 -9.39 19.87
N ALA A 160 1.81 -10.48 19.11
CA ALA A 160 2.71 -10.59 17.96
C ALA A 160 2.15 -11.58 16.93
N ALA A 161 2.39 -11.35 15.65
CA ALA A 161 1.98 -12.23 14.54
C ALA A 161 2.70 -11.89 13.23
N ASP A 162 2.65 -12.83 12.27
CA ASP A 162 3.05 -12.57 10.90
C ASP A 162 2.23 -11.44 10.28
N ASN A 163 2.89 -10.56 9.54
CA ASN A 163 2.25 -9.44 8.89
C ASN A 163 1.50 -9.90 7.63
N THR A 164 0.26 -9.45 7.47
CA THR A 164 -0.58 -9.84 6.32
C THR A 164 -0.24 -9.10 5.03
N LYS A 165 0.53 -8.00 5.11
CA LYS A 165 0.90 -7.15 3.97
C LYS A 165 2.33 -7.37 3.51
N TYR A 166 3.25 -7.60 4.43
CA TYR A 166 4.68 -7.73 4.15
C TYR A 166 5.16 -9.13 4.50
N GLU A 167 5.51 -9.91 3.49
CA GLU A 167 5.88 -11.33 3.63
C GLU A 167 7.00 -11.58 4.65
N LYS A 168 8.03 -10.72 4.66
CA LYS A 168 9.19 -10.87 5.56
C LYS A 168 8.93 -10.40 6.99
N GLN A 169 7.81 -9.74 7.29
CA GLN A 169 7.62 -9.03 8.55
C GLN A 169 6.85 -9.87 9.59
N TYR A 170 7.43 -9.99 10.77
CA TYR A 170 6.76 -10.39 12.01
C TYR A 170 6.52 -9.16 12.87
N SER A 171 5.27 -8.83 13.14
CA SER A 171 4.88 -7.63 13.90
C SER A 171 4.75 -7.95 15.39
N ALA A 172 5.31 -7.10 16.24
CA ALA A 172 5.18 -7.11 17.68
C ALA A 172 4.56 -5.79 18.17
N TYR A 173 3.66 -5.84 19.16
CA TYR A 173 2.89 -4.68 19.60
C TYR A 173 3.11 -4.36 21.09
N PRO A 174 4.20 -3.68 21.48
CA PRO A 174 4.58 -3.49 22.88
C PRO A 174 3.58 -2.72 23.75
N ILE A 175 2.71 -1.93 23.12
CA ILE A 175 1.70 -1.12 23.82
C ILE A 175 0.27 -1.54 23.48
N LEU A 176 0.07 -2.77 22.97
CA LEU A 176 -1.24 -3.23 22.47
C LEU A 176 -2.41 -3.05 23.45
N ASN A 177 -2.15 -3.23 24.75
CA ASN A 177 -3.17 -3.13 25.78
C ASN A 177 -3.20 -1.74 26.45
N TRP A 178 -2.36 -0.80 26.01
CA TRP A 178 -2.30 0.52 26.62
C TRP A 178 -3.49 1.38 26.20
N THR A 179 -3.97 2.20 27.12
CA THR A 179 -5.01 3.19 26.86
C THR A 179 -4.43 4.50 26.31
N THR A 180 -5.28 5.34 25.72
CA THR A 180 -4.89 6.67 25.25
C THR A 180 -4.36 7.53 26.39
N LEU A 181 -4.97 7.41 27.58
CA LEU A 181 -4.55 8.11 28.80
C LEU A 181 -3.17 7.64 29.25
N GLU A 182 -2.92 6.33 29.27
CA GLU A 182 -1.61 5.78 29.64
C GLU A 182 -0.49 6.26 28.72
N VAL A 183 -0.71 6.27 27.41
CA VAL A 183 0.28 6.79 26.45
C VAL A 183 0.63 8.24 26.76
N TRP A 184 -0.36 9.10 27.01
CA TRP A 184 -0.12 10.51 27.33
C TRP A 184 0.54 10.70 28.70
N LEU A 185 0.06 10.03 29.74
CA LEU A 185 0.68 10.08 31.07
C LEU A 185 2.14 9.62 31.00
N TYR A 186 2.43 8.61 30.19
CA TYR A 186 3.77 8.10 30.00
C TYR A 186 4.68 9.11 29.28
N ILE A 187 4.20 9.74 28.20
CA ILE A 187 4.91 10.83 27.51
C ILE A 187 5.26 11.95 28.48
N LEU A 188 4.29 12.39 29.29
CA LEU A 188 4.47 13.47 30.25
C LEU A 188 5.42 13.09 31.40
N TRP A 189 5.29 11.87 31.92
CA TRP A 189 6.17 11.34 32.97
C TRP A 189 7.63 11.23 32.52
N ARG A 190 7.84 10.69 31.32
CA ARG A 190 9.16 10.50 30.72
C ARG A 190 9.70 11.76 30.03
N LYS A 191 8.89 12.82 29.93
CA LYS A 191 9.18 14.06 29.22
C LYS A 191 9.62 13.80 27.78
N LEU A 192 8.94 12.86 27.11
CA LEU A 192 9.25 12.52 25.73
C LEU A 192 8.85 13.68 24.82
N PRO A 193 9.61 13.93 23.73
CA PRO A 193 9.13 14.82 22.69
C PRO A 193 7.86 14.23 22.08
N TYR A 194 6.98 15.08 21.57
CA TYR A 194 5.80 14.64 20.82
C TYR A 194 5.47 15.63 19.71
N ASN A 195 4.79 15.15 18.68
CA ASN A 195 4.46 15.94 17.51
C ASN A 195 3.53 17.11 17.85
N LYS A 196 3.92 18.33 17.47
CA LYS A 196 3.22 19.57 17.81
C LYS A 196 1.80 19.65 17.24
N MET A 197 1.45 18.81 16.27
CA MET A 197 0.05 18.70 15.80
C MET A 197 -0.92 18.38 16.93
N TYR A 198 -0.49 17.65 17.97
CA TYR A 198 -1.33 17.40 19.13
C TYR A 198 -1.74 18.68 19.88
N ASN A 199 -0.95 19.75 19.81
CA ASN A 199 -1.28 21.05 20.42
C ASN A 199 -2.43 21.76 19.70
N TYR A 200 -2.66 21.46 18.43
CA TYR A 200 -3.79 21.98 17.66
C TYR A 200 -5.09 21.19 17.91
N GLY A 201 -5.05 20.14 18.75
CA GLY A 201 -6.23 19.35 19.12
C GLY A 201 -6.43 18.06 18.32
N PHE A 202 -5.50 17.69 17.43
CA PHE A 202 -5.57 16.41 16.72
C PHE A 202 -5.42 15.25 17.70
N SER A 203 -6.33 14.27 17.68
CA SER A 203 -6.23 13.07 18.54
C SER A 203 -5.34 11.96 17.94
N ARG A 204 -5.24 11.96 16.62
CA ARG A 204 -4.45 11.04 15.80
C ARG A 204 -3.82 11.82 14.66
N ILE A 205 -2.54 11.55 14.40
CA ILE A 205 -1.78 12.19 13.32
C ILE A 205 -1.42 11.11 12.30
N GLY A 206 -1.59 11.43 11.03
CA GLY A 206 -1.16 10.63 9.90
C GLY A 206 -1.34 11.47 8.64
N CYS A 207 -1.61 10.82 7.51
CA CYS A 207 -1.74 11.52 6.23
C CYS A 207 -2.89 12.54 6.23
N TRP A 208 -2.64 13.78 5.78
CA TRP A 208 -3.65 14.84 5.76
C TRP A 208 -4.81 14.53 4.79
N ALA A 209 -4.55 13.80 3.71
CA ALA A 209 -5.55 13.39 2.71
C ALA A 209 -6.36 12.13 3.11
N CYS A 210 -6.17 11.59 4.32
CA CYS A 210 -6.73 10.29 4.66
C CYS A 210 -8.27 10.32 4.73
N PRO A 211 -9.00 9.43 4.01
CA PRO A 211 -10.46 9.39 4.06
C PRO A 211 -11.01 8.88 5.41
N ASN A 212 -10.14 8.42 6.31
CA ASN A 212 -10.51 8.06 7.67
C ASN A 212 -10.44 9.23 8.66
N ASN A 213 -9.91 10.40 8.24
CA ASN A 213 -9.94 11.60 9.07
C ASN A 213 -11.39 11.97 9.36
N THR A 214 -11.67 12.27 10.63
CA THR A 214 -13.01 12.64 11.11
C THR A 214 -13.42 14.02 10.56
N LYS A 215 -14.67 14.42 10.82
CA LYS A 215 -15.09 15.81 10.53
C LYS A 215 -14.31 16.81 11.37
N PHE A 216 -13.98 16.46 12.61
CA PHE A 216 -13.20 17.31 13.50
C PHE A 216 -11.75 17.46 13.02
N ASP A 217 -11.09 16.37 12.61
CA ASP A 217 -9.74 16.44 12.02
C ASP A 217 -9.71 17.32 10.76
N TRP A 218 -10.79 17.28 9.97
CA TRP A 218 -10.94 18.13 8.79
C TRP A 218 -11.11 19.61 9.14
N TYR A 219 -11.90 19.91 10.18
CA TYR A 219 -12.05 21.25 10.71
C TYR A 219 -10.70 21.78 11.22
N LEU A 220 -9.96 21.02 12.02
CA LEU A 220 -8.62 21.41 12.46
C LEU A 220 -7.66 21.60 11.28
N PHE A 221 -7.72 20.72 10.27
CA PHE A 221 -6.90 20.87 9.06
C PHE A 221 -7.18 22.18 8.33
N SER A 222 -8.45 22.61 8.27
CA SER A 222 -8.83 23.89 7.68
C SER A 222 -8.28 25.12 8.41
N LEU A 223 -8.03 25.00 9.73
CA LEU A 223 -7.47 26.07 10.55
C LEU A 223 -5.95 26.12 10.48
N VAL A 224 -5.30 24.95 10.52
CA VAL A 224 -3.83 24.85 10.60
C VAL A 224 -3.19 24.97 9.21
N TYR A 225 -3.80 24.39 8.17
CA TYR A 225 -3.25 24.32 6.81
C TYR A 225 -4.30 24.62 5.72
N PRO A 226 -4.86 25.85 5.69
CA PRO A 226 -5.91 26.22 4.75
C PRO A 226 -5.49 26.08 3.28
N GLU A 227 -4.25 26.41 2.92
CA GLU A 227 -3.77 26.34 1.53
C GLU A 227 -3.63 24.88 1.03
N ILE A 228 -3.09 23.98 1.85
CA ILE A 228 -3.00 22.55 1.49
C ILE A 228 -4.41 21.97 1.33
N LEU A 229 -5.33 22.33 2.24
CA LEU A 229 -6.72 21.90 2.15
C LEU A 229 -7.39 22.43 0.88
N LYS A 230 -7.15 23.68 0.50
CA LYS A 230 -7.69 24.31 -0.70
C LYS A 230 -7.26 23.56 -1.96
N ASP A 231 -5.98 23.24 -2.12
CA ASP A 231 -5.47 22.46 -3.25
C ASP A 231 -6.09 21.06 -3.30
N TRP A 232 -6.26 20.45 -2.13
CA TRP A 232 -6.92 19.15 -2.01
C TRP A 232 -8.40 19.20 -2.43
N ILE A 233 -9.13 20.22 -1.97
CA ILE A 233 -10.53 20.47 -2.35
C ILE A 233 -10.64 20.72 -3.86
N MET A 234 -9.72 21.49 -4.45
CA MET A 234 -9.68 21.73 -5.90
C MET A 234 -9.51 20.42 -6.67
N LEU A 235 -8.63 19.52 -6.22
CA LEU A 235 -8.45 18.21 -6.84
C LEU A 235 -9.74 17.38 -6.78
N ILE A 236 -10.38 17.32 -5.61
CA ILE A 236 -11.63 16.57 -5.43
C ILE A 236 -12.75 17.16 -6.28
N ASN A 237 -12.87 18.48 -6.36
CA ASN A 237 -13.86 19.16 -7.19
C ASN A 237 -13.64 18.88 -8.69
N LYS A 238 -12.39 18.93 -9.16
CA LYS A 238 -12.06 18.55 -10.54
C LYS A 238 -12.45 17.10 -10.85
N TYR A 239 -12.22 16.18 -9.91
CA TYR A 239 -12.68 14.80 -10.04
C TYR A 239 -14.22 14.72 -10.08
N LYS A 240 -14.92 15.45 -9.20
CA LYS A 240 -16.38 15.53 -9.16
C LYS A 240 -16.96 16.01 -10.48
N GLU A 241 -16.44 17.11 -11.03
CA GLU A 241 -16.87 17.68 -12.32
C GLU A 241 -16.68 16.68 -13.46
N LYS A 242 -15.53 16.01 -13.52
CA LYS A 242 -15.28 14.95 -14.51
C LYS A 242 -16.34 13.84 -14.41
N GLN A 243 -16.66 13.39 -13.21
CA GLN A 243 -17.68 12.36 -12.99
C GLN A 243 -19.08 12.81 -13.43
N ILE A 244 -19.45 14.06 -13.15
CA ILE A 244 -20.74 14.64 -13.59
C ILE A 244 -20.82 14.68 -15.12
N GLN A 245 -19.74 15.10 -15.80
CA GLN A 245 -19.68 15.13 -17.25
C GLN A 245 -19.80 13.73 -17.86
N THR A 246 -19.13 12.72 -17.30
CA THR A 246 -19.27 11.32 -17.76
C THR A 246 -20.71 10.82 -17.60
N MET A 247 -21.36 11.12 -16.46
CA MET A 247 -22.75 10.72 -16.19
C MET A 247 -23.77 11.42 -17.10
N LYS A 248 -23.59 12.69 -17.43
CA LYS A 248 -24.48 13.39 -18.38
C LYS A 248 -24.43 12.81 -19.80
N LYS A 249 -23.31 12.16 -20.17
CA LYS A 249 -23.16 11.50 -21.48
C LYS A 249 -23.79 10.11 -21.55
N SER A 250 -24.11 9.48 -20.42
CA SER A 250 -24.68 8.12 -20.39
C SER A 250 -26.21 8.06 -20.39
N ASP A 251 -26.87 9.20 -20.18
CA ASP A 251 -28.31 9.25 -19.94
C ASP A 251 -29.05 9.88 -21.14
N ASP A 252 -29.26 9.07 -22.18
CA ASP A 252 -30.18 9.38 -23.30
C ASP A 252 -31.68 9.36 -22.88
N PHE A 253 -31.99 9.20 -21.59
CA PHE A 253 -33.36 9.01 -21.08
C PHE A 253 -33.84 10.04 -20.05
N GLY A 254 -33.18 11.20 -19.93
CA GLY A 254 -33.76 12.38 -19.26
C GLY A 254 -34.18 12.19 -17.80
N LYS A 255 -33.60 11.22 -17.06
CA LYS A 255 -33.76 11.15 -15.61
C LYS A 255 -32.73 12.06 -14.95
N GLU A 256 -33.20 13.01 -14.14
CA GLU A 256 -32.32 13.78 -13.25
C GLU A 256 -31.57 12.82 -12.33
N ILE A 257 -30.31 12.54 -12.68
CA ILE A 257 -29.39 11.86 -11.77
C ILE A 257 -29.14 12.85 -10.63
N LYS A 258 -29.37 12.41 -9.38
CA LYS A 258 -28.84 13.05 -8.16
C LYS A 258 -27.31 13.01 -8.19
N ALA A 259 -26.73 13.80 -9.08
CA ALA A 259 -25.31 14.05 -9.18
C ALA A 259 -24.86 14.70 -7.87
N TYR A 260 -23.67 14.33 -7.42
CA TYR A 260 -22.99 14.87 -6.24
C TYR A 260 -23.41 16.33 -5.96
N ASP A 261 -24.29 16.52 -4.96
CA ASP A 261 -24.78 17.84 -4.57
C ASP A 261 -23.58 18.72 -4.16
N PHE A 262 -23.75 20.05 -4.15
CA PHE A 262 -22.71 21.04 -3.84
C PHE A 262 -21.93 20.67 -2.56
N SER A 263 -22.61 20.06 -1.58
CA SER A 263 -22.07 19.65 -0.29
C SER A 263 -21.21 18.37 -0.30
N TRP A 264 -21.03 17.65 -1.42
CA TRP A 264 -20.33 16.34 -1.43
C TRP A 264 -18.88 16.40 -0.94
N VAL A 265 -18.18 17.51 -1.21
CA VAL A 265 -16.80 17.73 -0.75
C VAL A 265 -16.78 18.21 0.70
N GLU A 266 -17.59 19.22 1.01
CA GLU A 266 -17.65 19.89 2.31
C GLU A 266 -18.18 18.96 3.41
N ASP A 267 -19.21 18.17 3.14
CA ASP A 267 -19.76 17.20 4.08
C ASP A 267 -18.88 15.94 4.22
N GLY A 268 -17.84 15.82 3.39
CA GLY A 268 -16.93 14.69 3.38
C GLY A 268 -17.53 13.42 2.77
N ALA A 269 -18.63 13.52 2.01
CA ALA A 269 -19.29 12.39 1.37
C ALA A 269 -18.39 11.68 0.34
N TRP A 270 -17.41 12.39 -0.24
CA TRP A 270 -16.38 11.82 -1.11
C TRP A 270 -15.57 10.69 -0.46
N LYS A 271 -15.43 10.68 0.86
CA LYS A 271 -14.73 9.63 1.61
C LYS A 271 -15.40 8.27 1.47
N SER A 272 -16.68 8.23 1.07
CA SER A 272 -17.45 7.00 0.86
C SER A 272 -17.58 6.62 -0.62
N ARG A 273 -16.90 7.32 -1.54
CA ARG A 273 -17.00 7.05 -2.97
C ARG A 273 -16.60 5.62 -3.31
N ARG A 274 -17.17 5.14 -4.41
CA ARG A 274 -16.81 3.91 -5.11
C ARG A 274 -16.57 4.23 -6.58
N VAL A 275 -15.81 3.39 -7.27
CA VAL A 275 -15.66 3.51 -8.72
C VAL A 275 -16.93 3.02 -9.39
N LYS A 276 -17.48 3.83 -10.29
CA LYS A 276 -18.37 3.35 -11.35
C LYS A 276 -17.48 2.86 -12.48
N TYR A 277 -17.52 1.55 -12.74
CA TYR A 277 -16.65 0.95 -13.74
C TYR A 277 -17.26 1.10 -15.13
N HIS A 278 -16.45 1.54 -16.07
CA HIS A 278 -16.73 1.46 -17.50
C HIS A 278 -15.76 0.42 -18.07
N ASN A 279 -16.31 -0.74 -18.45
CA ASN A 279 -15.51 -1.75 -19.11
C ASN A 279 -15.32 -1.33 -20.56
N GLU A 280 -14.07 -1.22 -20.99
CA GLU A 280 -13.76 -1.05 -22.41
C GLU A 280 -13.91 -2.42 -23.08
N ASP A 281 -15.16 -2.80 -23.30
CA ASP A 281 -15.54 -4.02 -24.00
C ASP A 281 -14.97 -3.94 -25.43
N ASN A 282 -14.42 -5.06 -25.91
CA ASN A 282 -13.83 -5.21 -27.25
C ASN A 282 -12.40 -4.67 -27.46
N LEU A 283 -11.60 -4.38 -26.44
CA LEU A 283 -10.15 -4.21 -26.67
C LEU A 283 -9.39 -5.53 -26.79
N LEU A 284 -9.87 -6.55 -26.06
CA LEU A 284 -9.26 -7.88 -26.02
C LEU A 284 -10.31 -8.93 -26.35
N LYS A 285 -9.97 -9.89 -27.20
CA LYS A 285 -10.77 -11.09 -27.43
C LYS A 285 -9.91 -12.31 -27.14
N LEU A 286 -10.40 -13.17 -26.26
CA LEU A 286 -9.77 -14.45 -25.94
C LEU A 286 -10.47 -15.56 -26.73
N GLU A 287 -9.73 -16.33 -27.49
CA GLU A 287 -10.20 -17.55 -28.16
C GLU A 287 -9.34 -18.74 -27.74
N SER A 288 -9.90 -19.96 -27.70
CA SER A 288 -9.13 -21.21 -27.55
C SER A 288 -9.33 -22.03 -28.83
N PRO A 289 -8.44 -21.90 -29.83
CA PRO A 289 -8.60 -22.54 -31.14
C PRO A 289 -8.53 -24.07 -31.09
N CYS A 290 -7.69 -24.67 -30.24
CA CYS A 290 -7.51 -26.13 -30.21
C CYS A 290 -7.28 -26.71 -28.79
N GLY A 291 -8.35 -26.74 -27.99
CA GLY A 291 -8.40 -27.49 -26.73
C GLY A 291 -7.94 -26.71 -25.50
N LYS A 292 -7.62 -27.43 -24.41
CA LYS A 292 -7.35 -26.82 -23.10
C LYS A 292 -6.01 -26.04 -23.06
N HIS A 293 -5.05 -26.36 -23.93
CA HIS A 293 -3.62 -26.07 -23.78
C HIS A 293 -3.11 -24.82 -24.52
N ASP A 294 -3.93 -24.22 -25.37
CA ASP A 294 -3.60 -23.01 -26.11
C ASP A 294 -4.71 -21.95 -25.96
N PHE A 295 -4.33 -20.70 -26.15
CA PHE A 295 -5.28 -19.61 -26.33
C PHE A 295 -4.68 -18.46 -27.13
N ASP A 296 -5.52 -17.85 -27.93
CA ASP A 296 -5.21 -16.67 -28.71
C ASP A 296 -5.76 -15.44 -28.00
N LEU A 297 -4.89 -14.46 -27.77
CA LEU A 297 -5.25 -13.12 -27.33
C LEU A 297 -5.23 -12.20 -28.55
N TYR A 298 -6.41 -11.85 -29.06
CA TYR A 298 -6.54 -10.85 -30.11
C TYR A 298 -6.59 -9.45 -29.50
N LEU A 299 -5.68 -8.59 -29.95
CA LEU A 299 -5.62 -7.17 -29.65
C LEU A 299 -6.41 -6.42 -30.72
N LYS A 300 -7.64 -6.03 -30.40
CA LYS A 300 -8.43 -5.21 -31.32
C LYS A 300 -7.84 -3.80 -31.38
N ASN A 301 -7.89 -3.17 -32.55
CA ASN A 301 -7.44 -1.79 -32.82
C ASN A 301 -5.92 -1.53 -32.71
N ASN A 302 -5.05 -2.54 -32.93
CA ASN A 302 -3.58 -2.38 -32.87
C ASN A 302 -3.07 -1.69 -31.58
N VAL A 303 -3.73 -1.92 -30.44
CA VAL A 303 -3.36 -1.26 -29.18
C VAL A 303 -1.95 -1.70 -28.78
N LYS A 304 -0.99 -0.78 -28.86
CA LYS A 304 0.36 -0.98 -28.35
C LYS A 304 0.33 -1.02 -26.83
N ASN A 305 0.80 -2.12 -26.26
CA ASN A 305 0.96 -2.31 -24.81
C ASN A 305 2.28 -3.04 -24.57
N ASN A 306 2.97 -2.69 -23.49
CA ASN A 306 4.18 -3.34 -23.03
C ASN A 306 3.92 -4.71 -22.35
N LEU A 307 3.01 -5.54 -22.90
CA LEU A 307 2.68 -6.84 -22.29
C LEU A 307 3.91 -7.71 -22.10
N ILE A 308 4.86 -7.63 -23.03
CA ILE A 308 6.11 -8.41 -23.01
C ILE A 308 6.89 -8.17 -21.71
N GLU A 309 6.94 -6.93 -21.22
CA GLU A 309 7.60 -6.63 -19.96
C GLU A 309 6.89 -7.26 -18.75
N PHE A 310 5.56 -7.35 -18.77
CA PHE A 310 4.79 -7.96 -17.68
C PHE A 310 4.92 -9.48 -17.63
N ILE A 311 5.13 -10.15 -18.78
CA ILE A 311 5.26 -11.60 -18.83
C ILE A 311 6.65 -12.10 -18.42
N LYS A 312 7.66 -11.23 -18.28
CA LYS A 312 8.98 -11.60 -17.73
C LYS A 312 8.91 -12.20 -16.32
N VAL A 313 7.82 -11.97 -15.58
CA VAL A 313 7.57 -12.67 -14.29
C VAL A 313 7.58 -14.19 -14.43
N PHE A 314 7.26 -14.73 -15.60
CA PHE A 314 7.24 -16.17 -15.88
C PHE A 314 8.61 -16.72 -16.30
N GLY A 315 9.56 -15.85 -16.65
CA GLY A 315 10.91 -16.19 -17.10
C GLY A 315 11.34 -15.34 -18.30
N THR A 316 12.63 -15.33 -18.59
CA THR A 316 13.20 -14.62 -19.74
C THR A 316 12.85 -15.34 -21.04
N PRO A 317 12.20 -14.68 -22.02
CA PRO A 317 11.84 -15.31 -23.28
C PRO A 317 13.07 -15.51 -24.18
N SER A 318 13.33 -16.74 -24.60
CA SER A 318 14.28 -17.06 -25.66
C SER A 318 13.59 -16.97 -27.03
N GLU A 319 14.14 -16.18 -27.95
CA GLU A 319 13.62 -16.04 -29.32
C GLU A 319 14.05 -17.22 -30.21
N THR A 320 13.16 -17.68 -31.08
CA THR A 320 13.45 -18.65 -32.14
C THR A 320 12.73 -18.23 -33.41
N SER A 321 13.46 -18.15 -34.53
CA SER A 321 12.88 -17.89 -35.84
C SER A 321 12.30 -19.17 -36.43
N LEU A 322 11.03 -19.14 -36.83
CA LEU A 322 10.38 -20.25 -37.50
C LEU A 322 10.69 -20.24 -39.01
N PRO A 323 10.58 -21.40 -39.70
CA PRO A 323 10.76 -21.48 -41.15
C PRO A 323 9.81 -20.56 -41.95
N SER A 324 8.67 -20.17 -41.36
CA SER A 324 7.72 -19.21 -41.92
C SER A 324 8.17 -17.74 -41.82
N GLY A 325 9.31 -17.46 -41.18
CA GLY A 325 9.77 -16.10 -40.88
C GLY A 325 9.14 -15.48 -39.63
N GLN A 326 8.17 -16.15 -39.00
CA GLN A 326 7.58 -15.69 -37.74
C GLN A 326 8.53 -15.93 -36.55
N LYS A 327 8.48 -15.03 -35.56
CA LYS A 327 9.22 -15.17 -34.31
C LYS A 327 8.37 -15.89 -33.26
N MET A 328 8.93 -16.94 -32.66
CA MET A 328 8.37 -17.59 -31.49
C MET A 328 9.26 -17.28 -30.28
N TYR A 329 8.65 -16.96 -29.17
CA TYR A 329 9.33 -16.75 -27.89
C TYR A 329 8.97 -17.89 -26.96
N ARG A 330 9.97 -18.51 -26.33
CA ARG A 330 9.80 -19.60 -25.39
C ARG A 330 10.28 -19.17 -24.01
N ILE A 331 9.44 -19.37 -23.01
CA ILE A 331 9.73 -19.17 -21.60
C ILE A 331 9.83 -20.55 -20.95
N THR A 332 10.98 -20.84 -20.38
CA THR A 332 11.23 -22.07 -19.62
C THR A 332 11.33 -21.70 -18.15
N HIS A 333 10.34 -22.13 -17.37
CA HIS A 333 10.34 -22.04 -15.91
C HIS A 333 10.63 -23.43 -15.34
N ASP A 334 11.13 -23.52 -14.11
CA ASP A 334 11.36 -24.78 -13.39
C ASP A 334 10.15 -25.73 -13.36
N ASP A 335 8.95 -25.19 -13.56
CA ASP A 335 7.68 -25.89 -13.37
C ASP A 335 6.87 -26.07 -14.65
N PHE A 336 7.13 -25.29 -15.70
CA PHE A 336 6.29 -25.26 -16.89
C PHE A 336 7.05 -24.63 -18.06
N ILE A 337 6.51 -24.84 -19.26
CA ILE A 337 6.99 -24.21 -20.48
C ILE A 337 5.81 -23.49 -21.13
N VAL A 338 6.02 -22.22 -21.48
CA VAL A 338 5.07 -21.41 -22.24
C VAL A 338 5.77 -20.88 -23.47
N SER A 339 5.14 -21.02 -24.62
CA SER A 339 5.56 -20.30 -25.82
C SER A 339 4.53 -19.25 -26.18
N TYR A 340 4.97 -18.15 -26.78
CA TYR A 340 4.07 -17.21 -27.41
C TYR A 340 4.60 -16.70 -28.75
N MET A 341 3.69 -16.38 -29.65
CA MET A 341 3.99 -15.73 -30.92
C MET A 341 3.27 -14.39 -30.97
N THR A 342 3.95 -13.37 -31.47
CA THR A 342 3.39 -12.03 -31.64
C THR A 342 3.13 -11.76 -33.12
N ASP A 343 1.90 -11.39 -33.44
CA ASP A 343 1.47 -10.86 -34.72
C ASP A 343 1.04 -9.39 -34.53
N SER A 344 0.78 -8.69 -35.63
CA SER A 344 0.29 -7.30 -35.69
C SER A 344 -0.93 -7.05 -34.78
N ASN A 345 -1.85 -8.01 -34.67
CA ASN A 345 -3.10 -7.88 -33.92
C ASN A 345 -3.39 -9.04 -32.95
N ALA A 346 -2.44 -9.96 -32.74
CA ALA A 346 -2.69 -11.13 -31.90
C ALA A 346 -1.43 -11.59 -31.19
N ILE A 347 -1.61 -12.15 -30.00
CA ILE A 347 -0.57 -12.87 -29.26
C ILE A 347 -1.12 -14.26 -28.97
N LYS A 348 -0.48 -15.27 -29.54
CA LYS A 348 -0.89 -16.67 -29.39
C LYS A 348 -0.05 -17.31 -28.30
N PHE A 349 -0.69 -17.86 -27.28
CA PHE A 349 -0.03 -18.54 -26.16
C PHE A 349 -0.21 -20.05 -26.26
N TYR A 350 0.88 -20.78 -26.03
CA TYR A 350 0.93 -22.24 -25.99
C TYR A 350 1.47 -22.67 -24.62
N ILE A 351 0.67 -23.40 -23.85
CA ILE A 351 1.08 -23.98 -22.57
C ILE A 351 1.38 -25.46 -22.78
N HIS A 352 2.63 -25.85 -22.57
CA HIS A 352 3.09 -27.21 -22.89
C HIS A 352 2.89 -28.22 -21.75
N ASP A 353 2.41 -27.78 -20.58
CA ASP A 353 2.13 -28.64 -19.42
C ASP A 353 0.61 -28.81 -19.22
N GLU A 354 0.11 -30.03 -19.49
CA GLU A 354 -1.32 -30.34 -19.43
C GLU A 354 -1.91 -30.21 -18.02
N ASN A 355 -1.16 -30.56 -16.98
CA ASN A 355 -1.63 -30.61 -15.60
C ASN A 355 -1.71 -29.21 -14.96
N LYS A 356 -0.83 -28.29 -15.39
CA LYS A 356 -0.77 -26.92 -14.85
C LYS A 356 -1.52 -25.88 -15.70
N THR A 357 -2.03 -26.28 -16.87
CA THR A 357 -2.65 -25.42 -17.87
C THR A 357 -3.68 -24.43 -17.31
N LYS A 358 -4.66 -24.89 -16.51
CA LYS A 358 -5.73 -24.01 -16.00
C LYS A 358 -5.20 -22.90 -15.09
N ASN A 359 -4.33 -23.25 -14.14
CA ASN A 359 -3.76 -22.30 -13.20
C ASN A 359 -2.85 -21.29 -13.91
N LEU A 360 -1.99 -21.76 -14.82
CA LEU A 360 -1.08 -20.90 -15.55
C LEU A 360 -1.81 -19.92 -16.48
N LYS A 361 -2.87 -20.38 -17.16
CA LYS A 361 -3.76 -19.51 -17.94
C LYS A 361 -4.33 -18.38 -17.09
N ILE A 362 -4.78 -18.65 -15.86
CA ILE A 362 -5.26 -17.61 -14.94
C ILE A 362 -4.17 -16.59 -14.60
N LEU A 363 -2.93 -17.04 -14.33
CA LEU A 363 -1.82 -16.14 -14.01
C LEU A 363 -1.44 -15.25 -15.20
N ILE A 364 -1.38 -15.81 -16.41
CA ILE A 364 -1.09 -15.07 -17.63
C ILE A 364 -2.19 -14.03 -17.88
N LEU A 365 -3.46 -14.40 -17.80
CA LEU A 365 -4.57 -13.46 -17.99
C LEU A 365 -4.61 -12.35 -16.94
N ARG A 366 -4.17 -12.63 -15.71
CA ARG A 366 -3.97 -11.60 -14.69
C ARG A 366 -2.87 -10.61 -15.09
N GLN A 367 -1.74 -11.08 -15.62
CA GLN A 367 -0.69 -10.18 -16.14
C GLN A 367 -1.16 -9.38 -17.35
N ILE A 368 -1.95 -9.99 -18.24
CA ILE A 368 -2.58 -9.27 -19.36
C ILE A 368 -3.49 -8.16 -18.82
N ASN A 369 -4.43 -8.47 -17.93
CA ASN A 369 -5.28 -7.45 -17.31
C ASN A 369 -4.44 -6.37 -16.62
N LYS A 370 -3.35 -6.73 -15.94
CA LYS A 370 -2.47 -5.78 -15.26
C LYS A 370 -1.77 -4.84 -16.25
N SER A 371 -1.25 -5.34 -17.37
CA SER A 371 -0.54 -4.53 -18.36
C SER A 371 -1.47 -3.51 -19.02
N PHE A 372 -2.68 -3.92 -19.44
CA PHE A 372 -3.66 -3.04 -20.08
C PHE A 372 -4.26 -2.00 -19.13
N ASN A 373 -4.23 -2.26 -17.82
CA ASN A 373 -4.72 -1.32 -16.80
C ASN A 373 -3.61 -0.58 -16.07
N CYS A 374 -2.33 -0.79 -16.42
CA CYS A 374 -1.23 -0.18 -15.69
C CYS A 374 -1.37 1.36 -15.71
N VAL A 375 -1.14 1.97 -14.54
CA VAL A 375 -1.10 3.41 -14.36
C VAL A 375 0.22 3.86 -13.71
N ASP A 376 1.21 2.96 -13.71
CA ASP A 376 2.52 3.12 -13.07
C ASP A 376 2.40 3.48 -11.57
N CYS A 377 1.52 2.75 -10.87
CA CYS A 377 1.19 3.04 -9.46
C CYS A 377 2.20 2.54 -8.43
N GLY A 378 3.15 1.69 -8.80
CA GLY A 378 4.13 1.14 -7.87
C GLY A 378 3.61 0.07 -6.90
N ALA A 379 2.32 -0.25 -6.86
CA ALA A 379 1.80 -1.29 -5.95
C ALA A 379 2.47 -2.66 -6.16
N CYS A 380 2.85 -2.98 -7.41
CA CYS A 380 3.58 -4.20 -7.75
C CYS A 380 5.02 -4.22 -7.22
N VAL A 381 5.69 -3.07 -7.10
CA VAL A 381 6.98 -2.92 -6.42
C VAL A 381 6.82 -3.41 -4.98
N GLY A 382 5.73 -3.00 -4.33
CA GLY A 382 5.34 -3.46 -2.99
C GLY A 382 5.09 -4.96 -2.84
N SER A 383 4.86 -5.69 -3.93
CA SER A 383 4.58 -7.13 -3.87
C SER A 383 5.80 -8.00 -4.18
N CYS A 384 6.94 -7.41 -4.57
CA CYS A 384 8.13 -8.15 -4.95
C CYS A 384 9.15 -8.19 -3.80
N SER A 385 9.21 -9.31 -3.07
CA SER A 385 10.15 -9.49 -1.95
C SER A 385 11.62 -9.60 -2.38
N LYS A 386 11.89 -9.68 -3.68
CA LYS A 386 13.23 -9.67 -4.30
C LYS A 386 13.64 -8.32 -4.87
N GLY A 387 12.76 -7.32 -4.84
CA GLY A 387 13.07 -5.98 -5.38
C GLY A 387 13.28 -5.96 -6.90
N ALA A 388 12.77 -6.96 -7.62
CA ALA A 388 12.94 -7.12 -9.06
C ALA A 388 11.97 -6.27 -9.90
N ILE A 389 11.01 -5.57 -9.28
CA ILE A 389 10.04 -4.72 -9.98
C ILE A 389 10.31 -3.27 -9.66
N SER A 390 10.35 -2.40 -10.67
CA SER A 390 10.52 -0.96 -10.53
C SER A 390 9.56 -0.17 -11.43
N ILE A 391 9.42 1.13 -11.15
CA ILE A 391 8.70 2.10 -11.98
C ILE A 391 9.69 3.24 -12.32
N ASN A 392 10.23 3.28 -13.54
CA ASN A 392 11.04 4.42 -13.99
C ASN A 392 11.17 4.52 -15.53
N PRO A 393 10.40 5.37 -16.23
CA PRO A 393 9.13 5.99 -15.79
C PRO A 393 7.97 4.98 -15.80
N HIS A 394 8.16 3.81 -16.40
CA HIS A 394 7.16 2.77 -16.55
C HIS A 394 7.56 1.50 -15.82
N PHE A 395 6.59 0.59 -15.66
CA PHE A 395 6.81 -0.75 -15.14
C PHE A 395 7.98 -1.47 -15.84
N HIS A 396 8.89 -2.01 -15.03
CA HIS A 396 10.04 -2.79 -15.47
C HIS A 396 10.30 -3.96 -14.52
N ILE A 397 10.77 -5.08 -15.08
CA ILE A 397 11.24 -6.26 -14.35
C ILE A 397 12.74 -6.43 -14.61
N ASP A 398 13.51 -6.38 -13.53
CA ASP A 398 14.92 -6.73 -13.47
C ASP A 398 15.05 -8.27 -13.45
N GLU A 399 15.48 -8.81 -14.59
CA GLU A 399 15.57 -10.26 -14.83
C GLU A 399 16.66 -10.92 -13.96
N ASP A 400 17.72 -10.19 -13.61
CA ASP A 400 18.82 -10.70 -12.77
C ASP A 400 18.38 -10.87 -11.31
N LYS A 401 17.38 -10.11 -10.86
CA LYS A 401 16.81 -10.22 -9.51
C LYS A 401 15.55 -11.09 -9.45
N CYS A 402 14.84 -11.25 -10.56
CA CYS A 402 13.57 -11.95 -10.60
C CYS A 402 13.78 -13.46 -10.52
N VAL A 403 13.42 -14.06 -9.38
CA VAL A 403 13.45 -15.54 -9.20
C VAL A 403 12.19 -16.25 -9.71
N ASN A 404 11.39 -15.56 -10.53
CA ASN A 404 10.15 -16.07 -11.13
C ASN A 404 9.12 -16.73 -10.17
N CYS A 405 9.13 -16.40 -8.87
CA CYS A 405 8.25 -17.01 -7.86
C CYS A 405 6.71 -16.82 -8.05
N LEU A 406 6.30 -16.03 -9.05
CA LEU A 406 4.91 -15.72 -9.41
C LEU A 406 4.03 -15.05 -8.34
N ILE A 407 4.57 -14.73 -7.15
CA ILE A 407 3.81 -14.12 -6.04
C ILE A 407 3.10 -12.82 -6.48
N CYS A 408 3.78 -11.97 -7.26
CA CYS A 408 3.25 -10.70 -7.76
C CYS A 408 2.14 -10.83 -8.82
N THR A 409 1.86 -12.06 -9.27
CA THR A 409 0.74 -12.40 -10.18
C THR A 409 -0.48 -12.95 -9.42
N GLY A 410 -0.28 -13.30 -8.14
CA GLY A 410 -1.31 -13.82 -7.26
C GLY A 410 -2.23 -12.74 -6.69
N THR A 411 -3.17 -13.16 -5.86
CA THR A 411 -4.16 -12.29 -5.19
C THR A 411 -3.97 -12.17 -3.69
N LYS A 412 -2.90 -12.76 -3.14
CA LYS A 412 -2.61 -12.77 -1.70
C LYS A 412 -2.45 -11.35 -1.13
N TYR A 413 -1.70 -10.51 -1.83
CA TYR A 413 -1.36 -9.15 -1.36
C TYR A 413 -2.17 -8.05 -2.08
N ILE A 414 -2.50 -8.26 -3.36
CA ILE A 414 -3.29 -7.32 -4.17
C ILE A 414 -4.45 -8.08 -4.79
N GLN A 415 -5.67 -7.67 -4.48
CA GLN A 415 -6.87 -8.25 -5.08
C GLN A 415 -6.81 -8.11 -6.62
N MET A 416 -7.21 -9.17 -7.34
CA MET A 416 -7.08 -9.30 -8.80
C MET A 416 -5.67 -9.03 -9.36
N SER A 417 -4.62 -9.07 -8.53
CA SER A 417 -3.21 -8.77 -8.86
C SER A 417 -2.90 -7.33 -9.34
N CYS A 418 -3.90 -6.44 -9.38
CA CYS A 418 -3.72 -5.07 -9.85
C CYS A 418 -4.70 -4.10 -9.20
N ILE A 419 -4.18 -3.08 -8.50
CA ILE A 419 -5.02 -2.06 -7.87
C ILE A 419 -5.77 -1.20 -8.90
N ALA A 420 -5.21 -0.99 -10.09
CA ALA A 420 -5.85 -0.17 -11.11
C ALA A 420 -7.13 -0.82 -11.63
N ILE A 421 -7.21 -2.16 -11.71
CA ILE A 421 -8.45 -2.87 -12.09
C ILE A 421 -9.61 -2.55 -11.12
N HIS A 422 -9.28 -2.32 -9.85
CA HIS A 422 -10.25 -2.01 -8.80
C HIS A 422 -10.57 -0.51 -8.70
N TYR A 423 -9.67 0.36 -9.13
CA TYR A 423 -9.77 1.79 -8.81
C TYR A 423 -9.80 2.72 -10.02
N LYS A 424 -9.41 2.23 -11.21
CA LYS A 424 -9.50 2.95 -12.47
C LYS A 424 -10.94 2.86 -12.99
N GLU A 425 -11.47 4.01 -13.41
CA GLU A 425 -12.83 4.15 -13.94
C GLU A 425 -13.01 3.37 -15.25
N ASN A 426 -12.18 3.68 -16.25
CA ASN A 426 -12.12 2.96 -17.51
C ASN A 426 -11.12 1.83 -17.40
N ARG A 427 -11.60 0.60 -17.51
CA ARG A 427 -10.76 -0.59 -17.34
C ARG A 427 -10.99 -1.59 -18.45
N THR A 428 -9.90 -2.25 -18.83
CA THR A 428 -9.94 -3.37 -19.77
C THR A 428 -9.98 -4.66 -18.96
N ILE A 429 -11.05 -5.45 -19.03
CA ILE A 429 -11.13 -6.72 -18.30
C ILE A 429 -11.37 -7.87 -19.26
N LEU A 430 -10.45 -8.83 -19.25
CA LEU A 430 -10.72 -10.19 -19.67
C LEU A 430 -11.48 -10.92 -18.57
N ASN A 431 -12.73 -11.30 -18.85
CA ASN A 431 -13.58 -11.97 -17.88
C ASN A 431 -13.08 -13.40 -17.61
N LEU A 432 -12.58 -13.63 -16.40
CA LEU A 432 -12.04 -14.93 -15.97
C LEU A 432 -13.12 -15.91 -15.49
N LYS A 433 -14.40 -15.50 -15.39
CA LYS A 433 -15.48 -16.33 -14.81
C LYS A 433 -15.80 -17.59 -15.60
N ASN A 434 -15.38 -17.68 -16.86
CA ASN A 434 -15.66 -18.78 -17.77
C ASN A 434 -14.44 -19.69 -18.03
N ILE A 435 -13.40 -19.60 -17.18
CA ILE A 435 -12.13 -20.37 -17.27
C ILE A 435 -11.96 -21.17 -15.98
#